data_AF-A0A427KEF2-F1
#
_entry.id   AF-A0A427KEF2-F1
#
_cell.length_a   1.000
_cell.length_b   1.000
_cell.length_c   1.000
_cell.angle_alpha   90.00
_cell.angle_beta   90.00
_cell.angle_gamma   90.00
#
_symmetry.space_group_name_H-M   'P 1'
#
loop_
_entity.id
_entity.type
_entity.pdbx_description
1 polymer ?
#
loop_
_entity_poly.entity_id
_entity_poly.type
_entity_poly.pdbx_seq_one_letter_code
_entity_poly.pdbx_strand_id
1 'polypeptide(L)' 'MQLIRKAFKRLHYPVDIIAQCVRWYLAYALSLRNLEEMMAERGIHV' A
#
# COMPACT_ATOMS: atom_id res chain seq x y z
N MET A 1 -2.58 -1.52 -17.02
CA MET A 1 -1.27 -1.43 -16.33
C MET A 1 -0.65 -2.82 -16.14
N GLN A 2 0.15 -3.34 -17.09
CA GLN A 2 0.90 -4.61 -16.88
C GLN A 2 2.29 -4.41 -16.26
N LEU A 3 2.88 -3.22 -16.38
CA LEU A 3 4.23 -2.92 -15.88
C LEU A 3 4.32 -3.01 -14.34
N ILE A 4 3.28 -2.53 -13.64
CA ILE A 4 3.22 -2.53 -12.18
C ILE A 4 3.18 -3.98 -11.65
N ARG A 5 2.34 -4.85 -12.22
CA ARG A 5 2.25 -6.26 -11.78
C ARG A 5 3.56 -7.04 -11.95
N LYS A 6 4.39 -6.68 -12.93
CA LYS A 6 5.72 -7.29 -13.14
C LYS A 6 6.76 -6.76 -12.14
N ALA A 7 6.69 -5.48 -11.77
CA ALA A 7 7.59 -4.87 -10.79
C ALA A 7 7.38 -5.43 -9.37
N PHE A 8 6.13 -5.77 -9.01
CA PHE A 8 5.78 -6.24 -7.67
C PHE A 8 5.52 -7.75 -7.59
N LYS A 9 6.14 -8.56 -8.48
CA LYS A 9 5.79 -9.98 -8.71
C LYS A 9 6.18 -10.98 -7.59
N ARG A 10 6.59 -10.52 -6.42
CA ARG A 10 7.06 -11.34 -5.29
C ARG A 10 6.83 -10.73 -3.91
N LEU A 11 5.96 -9.72 -3.79
CA LEU A 11 5.70 -9.14 -2.48
C LEU A 11 4.70 -9.96 -1.68
N HIS A 12 4.88 -9.87 -0.36
CA HIS A 12 4.00 -10.45 0.64
C HIS A 12 2.55 -9.93 0.51
N TYR A 13 2.39 -8.69 0.03
CA TYR A 13 1.10 -8.05 -0.15
C TYR A 13 0.70 -7.94 -1.63
N PRO A 14 -0.60 -7.96 -1.94
CA PRO A 14 -1.09 -7.69 -3.29
C PRO A 14 -0.61 -6.33 -3.78
N VAL A 15 -0.30 -6.25 -5.07
CA VAL A 15 0.14 -5.02 -5.73
C VAL A 15 -0.82 -3.86 -5.51
N ASP A 16 -2.12 -4.15 -5.49
CA ASP A 16 -3.18 -3.16 -5.30
C ASP A 16 -3.11 -2.51 -3.90
N ILE A 17 -2.73 -3.27 -2.86
CA ILE A 17 -2.55 -2.75 -1.49
C ILE A 17 -1.34 -1.82 -1.43
N ILE A 18 -0.21 -2.23 -1.99
CA ILE A 18 1.03 -1.45 -2.01
C ILE A 18 0.81 -0.14 -2.78
N ALA A 19 0.16 -0.21 -3.94
CA ALA A 19 -0.16 0.97 -4.74
C ALA A 19 -1.09 1.94 -4.00
N GLN A 20 -2.05 1.41 -3.23
CA GLN A 20 -2.96 2.23 -2.42
C GLN A 20 -2.22 2.93 -1.26
N CYS A 21 -1.34 2.21 -0.55
CA CYS A 21 -0.42 2.77 0.46
C CYS A 21 0.39 3.94 -0.10
N VAL A 22 1.09 3.70 -1.21
CA VAL A 22 1.97 4.70 -1.83
C VAL A 22 1.18 5.91 -2.31
N ARG A 23 -0.01 5.70 -2.89
CA ARG A 23 -0.88 6.79 -3.33
C ARG A 23 -1.29 7.69 -2.16
N TRP A 24 -1.65 7.11 -1.03
CA TRP A 24 -2.07 7.87 0.14
C TRP A 24 -0.92 8.57 0.85
N TYR A 25 0.22 7.90 0.96
CA TYR A 25 1.45 8.49 1.47
C TYR A 25 1.82 9.76 0.69
N LEU A 26 1.79 9.68 -0.65
CA LEU A 26 2.11 10.81 -1.53
C LEU A 26 1.02 11.89 -1.57
N ALA A 27 -0.26 11.51 -1.56
CA ALA A 27 -1.36 12.47 -1.71
C ALA A 27 -1.68 13.27 -0.44
N TYR A 28 -1.46 12.68 0.74
CA TYR A 28 -1.92 13.25 2.01
C TYR A 28 -0.80 13.54 3.00
N ALA A 29 0.48 13.42 2.60
CA ALA A 29 1.65 13.57 3.47
C ALA A 29 1.51 12.80 4.81
N LEU A 30 0.92 11.61 4.74
CA LEU A 30 0.62 10.80 5.91
C LEU A 30 1.90 10.24 6.52
N SER A 31 1.94 10.18 7.86
CA SER A 31 2.95 9.41 8.57
C SER A 31 2.77 7.91 8.28
N LEU A 32 3.85 7.14 8.38
CA LEU A 32 3.76 5.68 8.23
C LEU A 32 2.79 5.06 9.23
N ARG A 33 2.75 5.60 10.46
CA ARG A 33 1.88 5.12 11.53
C ARG A 33 0.39 5.34 11.24
N ASN A 34 0.03 6.50 10.68
CA ASN A 34 -1.34 6.74 10.24
C ASN A 34 -1.71 5.77 9.10
N LEU A 35 -0.76 5.46 8.22
CA LEU A 35 -0.96 4.49 7.15
C LEU A 35 -1.19 3.07 7.69
N GLU A 36 -0.43 2.66 8.71
CA GLU A 36 -0.60 1.39 9.41
C GLU A 36 -1.96 1.31 10.11
N GLU A 37 -2.39 2.36 10.81
CA GLU A 37 -3.73 2.41 11.43
C GLU A 37 -4.84 2.28 10.38
N MET A 38 -4.75 3.02 9.28
CA MET A 38 -5.72 2.92 8.17
C MET A 38 -5.72 1.55 7.50
N MET A 39 -4.57 0.87 7.44
CA MET A 39 -4.49 -0.50 6.92
C MET A 39 -5.04 -1.52 7.92
N ALA A 40 -4.79 -1.33 9.22
CA ALA A 40 -5.34 -2.16 10.29
C ALA A 40 -6.88 -2.06 10.36
N GLU A 41 -7.46 -0.87 10.19
CA GLU A 41 -8.91 -0.67 10.05
C GLU A 41 -9.52 -1.45 8.89
N ARG A 42 -8.73 -1.70 7.84
CA ARG A 42 -9.12 -2.50 6.67
C ARG A 42 -8.81 -3.99 6.82
N GLY A 43 -8.38 -4.43 8.00
CA GLY A 43 -8.00 -5.81 8.28
C GLY A 43 -6.66 -6.23 7.65
N ILE A 44 -5.84 -5.25 7.23
CA ILE A 44 -4.51 -5.50 6.68
C ILE A 44 -3.49 -5.15 7.75
N HIS A 45 -2.88 -6.18 8.32
CA HIS A 45 -1.75 -6.03 9.22
C HIS A 45 -0.47 -5.99 8.38
N VAL A 46 0.13 -4.79 8.31
CA VAL A 46 1.44 -4.53 7.70
C VAL A 46 2.55 -4.80 8.71
#